data_AF-A0A7D5IFX3-F1
#
_entry.id   AF-A0A7D5IFX3-F1
#
_cell.length_a   1.000
_cell.length_b   1.000
_cell.length_c   1.000
_cell.angle_alpha   90.00
_cell.angle_beta   90.00
_cell.angle_gamma   90.00
#
_symmetry.space_group_name_H-M   'P 1'
#
loop_
_entity.id
_entity.type
_entity.pdbx_description
1 polymer ?
#
loop_
_entity_poly.entity_id
_entity_poly.type
_entity_poly.pdbx_seq_one_letter_code
_entity_poly.pdbx_strand_id
1 'polypeptide(L)' 'VLESPYRKVKDGHVTDEVVYLSAIEEGKYKIGQANSKVDKDGILQGEFINCRVEGGNFVMVEPQEVDFIDVTP' A
#
# COMPACT_ATOMS: atom_id res chain seq x y z
N VAL A 1 7.31 19.93 -5.15
CA VAL A 1 7.53 18.58 -4.59
C VAL A 1 6.56 17.67 -5.32
N LEU A 2 7.04 16.55 -5.88
CA LEU A 2 6.16 15.59 -6.54
C LEU A 2 5.62 14.68 -5.44
N GLU A 3 4.31 14.71 -5.26
CA GLU A 3 3.61 13.85 -4.31
C GLU A 3 2.71 12.92 -5.11
N SER A 4 2.68 11.66 -4.72
CA SER A 4 1.82 10.66 -5.31
C SER A 4 0.69 10.33 -4.33
N PRO A 5 -0.54 10.15 -4.81
CA PRO A 5 -1.64 9.74 -3.95
C PRO A 5 -1.54 8.24 -3.63
N TYR A 6 -1.88 7.87 -2.40
CA TYR A 6 -1.99 6.49 -1.94
C TYR A 6 -3.22 6.32 -1.05
N ARG A 7 -3.83 5.14 -1.04
CA ARG A 7 -4.88 4.80 -0.07
C ARG A 7 -4.29 4.19 1.17
N LYS A 8 -4.74 4.65 2.33
CA LYS A 8 -4.30 4.12 3.61
C LYS A 8 -4.90 2.76 3.89
N VAL A 9 -4.09 1.86 4.42
CA VAL A 9 -4.49 0.53 4.87
C VAL A 9 -4.42 0.51 6.40
N LYS A 10 -5.43 -0.11 7.03
CA LYS A 10 -5.47 -0.29 8.48
C LYS A 10 -5.91 -1.70 8.80
N ASP A 11 -5.06 -2.45 9.51
CA ASP A 11 -5.35 -3.83 9.92
C ASP A 11 -5.82 -4.70 8.72
N GLY A 12 -5.14 -4.56 7.56
CA GLY A 12 -5.47 -5.26 6.32
C GLY A 12 -6.67 -4.73 5.53
N HIS A 13 -7.32 -3.65 5.98
CA HIS A 13 -8.44 -3.01 5.31
C HIS A 13 -7.99 -1.75 4.57
N VAL A 14 -8.16 -1.73 3.26
CA VAL A 14 -8.00 -0.54 2.42
C VAL A 14 -9.13 0.43 2.74
N THR A 15 -8.76 1.64 3.13
CA THR A 15 -9.71 2.72 3.44
C THR A 15 -9.88 3.66 2.26
N ASP A 16 -10.92 4.50 2.31
CA ASP A 16 -11.13 5.60 1.36
C ASP A 16 -10.26 6.83 1.66
N GLU A 17 -9.42 6.78 2.71
CA GLU A 17 -8.51 7.87 3.06
C GLU A 17 -7.34 7.91 2.07
N VAL A 18 -7.29 8.96 1.26
CA VAL A 18 -6.19 9.23 0.33
C VAL A 18 -5.17 10.13 1.00
N VAL A 19 -3.92 9.67 1.04
CA VAL A 19 -2.77 10.40 1.59
C VAL A 19 -1.78 10.66 0.46
N TYR A 20 -1.26 11.87 0.39
CA TYR A 20 -0.22 12.24 -0.57
C TYR A 20 1.13 12.08 0.10
N LEU A 21 1.99 11.23 -0.46
CA LEU A 21 3.33 10.98 0.06
C LEU A 21 4.37 11.50 -0.94
N SER A 22 5.42 12.13 -0.41
CA SER A 22 6.62 12.40 -1.18
C SER A 22 7.45 11.14 -1.38
N ALA A 23 8.34 11.13 -2.38
CA ALA A 23 9.23 9.99 -2.66
C ALA A 23 10.13 9.58 -1.46
N ILE A 24 10.43 10.52 -0.56
CA ILE A 24 11.22 10.24 0.66
C ILE A 24 10.33 9.57 1.73
N GLU A 25 9.06 9.96 1.81
CA GLU A 25 8.11 9.39 2.76
C GLU A 25 7.67 8.00 2.34
N GLU A 26 7.41 7.77 1.05
CA GLU A 26 7.06 6.45 0.50
C GLU A 26 8.05 5.36 0.93
N GLY A 27 9.36 5.67 0.95
CA GLY A 27 10.38 4.70 1.36
C GLY A 27 10.24 4.20 2.80
N LYS A 28 9.58 4.96 3.68
CA LYS A 28 9.39 4.59 5.10
C LYS A 28 8.24 3.63 5.33
N TYR A 29 7.41 3.39 4.33
CA TYR A 29 6.20 2.60 4.42
C TYR A 29 6.24 1.39 3.51
N LYS A 30 5.42 0.38 3.82
CA LYS A 30 5.18 -0.77 2.95
C LYS A 30 4.01 -0.45 2.03
N ILE A 31 4.32 -0.09 0.78
CA ILE A 31 3.31 0.30 -0.22
C ILE A 31 2.94 -0.90 -1.09
N GLY A 32 1.73 -1.41 -0.93
CA GLY A 32 1.14 -2.43 -1.78
C GLY A 32 0.89 -1.94 -3.20
N GLN A 33 0.97 -2.87 -4.16
CA GLN A 33 0.68 -2.57 -5.57
C GLN A 33 -0.83 -2.40 -5.80
N ALA A 34 -1.22 -1.51 -6.72
CA ALA A 34 -2.62 -1.28 -7.11
C ALA A 34 -3.34 -2.53 -7.67
N ASN A 35 -2.59 -3.53 -8.14
CA ASN A 35 -3.14 -4.81 -8.62
C ASN A 35 -3.40 -5.83 -7.49
N SER A 36 -3.11 -5.49 -6.23
CA SER A 36 -3.41 -6.34 -5.08
C SER A 36 -4.90 -6.62 -5.03
N LYS A 37 -5.29 -7.88 -4.83
CA LYS A 37 -6.70 -8.25 -4.76
C LYS A 37 -7.29 -7.68 -3.47
N VAL A 38 -8.42 -6.99 -3.59
CA VAL A 38 -9.20 -6.47 -2.46
C VAL A 38 -10.61 -7.03 -2.62
N ASP A 39 -11.23 -7.45 -1.51
CA ASP A 39 -12.63 -7.87 -1.55
C ASP A 39 -13.61 -6.68 -1.54
N LYS A 40 -14.91 -6.99 -1.53
CA LYS A 40 -15.99 -6.01 -1.49
C LYS A 40 -16.04 -5.17 -0.21
N ASP A 41 -15.43 -5.65 0.87
CA ASP A 41 -15.42 -5.02 2.19
C ASP A 41 -14.12 -4.23 2.42
N GLY A 42 -13.25 -4.16 1.40
CA GLY A 42 -11.98 -3.44 1.43
C GLY A 42 -10.81 -4.25 1.98
N ILE A 43 -10.97 -5.56 2.22
CA ILE A 43 -9.92 -6.39 2.81
C ILE A 43 -8.95 -6.88 1.74
N LEU A 44 -7.66 -6.69 1.98
CA LEU A 44 -6.59 -7.25 1.16
C LEU A 44 -6.65 -8.79 1.18
N GLN A 45 -6.75 -9.36 -0.01
CA GLN A 45 -6.89 -10.80 -0.22
C GLN A 45 -5.52 -11.43 -0.53
N GLY A 46 -5.23 -12.54 0.13
CA GLY A 46 -3.99 -13.30 -0.03
C GLY A 46 -3.25 -13.49 1.29
N GLU A 47 -2.37 -14.49 1.36
CA GLU A 47 -1.52 -14.70 2.55
C GLU A 47 -0.41 -13.64 2.64
N PHE A 48 0.10 -13.21 1.48
CA PHE A 48 1.17 -12.21 1.41
C PHE A 48 0.90 -11.20 0.29
N ILE A 49 1.14 -9.94 0.58
CA ILE A 49 1.01 -8.80 -0.33
C ILE A 49 2.40 -8.33 -0.72
N ASN A 50 2.62 -8.19 -2.03
CA ASN A 50 3.87 -7.65 -2.55
C ASN A 50 3.89 -6.13 -2.36
N CYS A 51 4.78 -5.67 -1.49
CA CYS A 51 4.91 -4.27 -1.13
C CYS A 51 6.28 -3.73 -1.56
N ARG A 52 6.26 -2.51 -2.10
CA ARG A 52 7.46 -1.72 -2.33
C ARG A 52 7.89 -1.05 -1.03
N VAL A 53 9.19 -1.05 -0.78
CA VAL A 53 9.85 -0.37 0.34
C VAL A 53 11.03 0.46 -0.19
N GLU A 54 11.74 1.15 0.72
CA GLU A 54 12.89 2.01 0.39
C GLU A 54 13.86 1.40 -0.63
N GLY A 55 14.33 2.24 -1.54
CA GLY A 55 15.33 1.86 -2.55
C GLY A 55 14.78 1.04 -3.71
N GLY A 56 13.45 0.92 -3.85
CA GLY A 56 12.82 0.15 -4.92
C GLY A 56 12.86 -1.37 -4.70
N ASN A 57 13.14 -1.79 -3.46
CA ASN A 57 13.06 -3.19 -3.07
C ASN A 57 11.61 -3.62 -2.88
N PHE A 58 11.37 -4.92 -3.03
CA PHE A 58 10.06 -5.53 -2.87
C PHE A 58 10.12 -6.58 -1.76
N VAL A 59 9.12 -6.54 -0.88
CA VAL A 59 8.97 -7.47 0.23
C VAL A 59 7.57 -8.06 0.21
N MET A 60 7.45 -9.31 0.62
CA MET A 60 6.18 -9.99 0.81
C MET A 60 5.83 -9.89 2.29
N VAL A 61 4.73 -9.21 2.62
CA VAL A 61 4.29 -9.00 4.00
C VAL A 61 2.85 -9.46 4.16
N GLU A 62 2.43 -9.76 5.38
CA GLU A 62 1.03 -10.06 5.64
C GLU A 62 0.14 -8.84 5.37
N PRO A 63 -1.15 -9.01 4.99
CA PRO A 63 -2.07 -7.91 4.76
C PRO A 63 -2.12 -6.86 5.88
N GLN A 64 -1.96 -7.29 7.12
CA GLN A 64 -2.01 -6.45 8.32
C GLN A 64 -0.80 -5.52 8.45
N GLU A 65 0.31 -5.85 7.80
CA GLU A 65 1.54 -5.07 7.82
C GLU A 65 1.61 -4.04 6.68
N VAL A 66 0.65 -4.04 5.76
CA VAL A 66 0.58 -3.08 4.66
C VAL A 66 0.12 -1.72 5.20
N ASP A 67 0.87 -0.66 4.88
CA ASP A 67 0.55 0.70 5.34
C ASP A 67 -0.31 1.46 4.32
N PHE A 68 0.02 1.30 3.03
CA PHE A 68 -0.61 2.02 1.93
C PHE A 68 -0.75 1.14 0.69
N ILE A 69 -1.67 1.50 -0.22
CA ILE A 69 -1.79 0.91 -1.55
C ILE A 69 -1.81 2.02 -2.62
N ASP A 70 -1.15 1.79 -3.74
CA ASP A 70 -1.21 2.70 -4.89
C ASP A 70 -2.64 2.81 -5.42
N VAL A 71 -3.07 4.02 -5.78
CA VAL A 71 -4.38 4.30 -6.39
C VAL A 71 -4.37 4.18 -7.91
N THR A 72 -3.19 4.09 -8.52
CA THR A 72 -2.99 4.06 -9.96
C THR A 72 -2.54 2.66 -10.40
N PRO A 73 -3.32 1.95 -11.24
CA PRO A 73 -2.95 0.63 -11.75
C PRO A 73 -1.78 0.64 -12.73
#